data_AF-A0A352KQS1-F1
#
_entry.id   AF-A0A352KQS1-F1
#
_cell.length_a   1.000
_cell.length_b   1.000
_cell.length_c   1.000
_cell.angle_alpha   90.00
_cell.angle_beta   90.00
_cell.angle_gamma   90.00
#
_symmetry.space_group_name_H-M   'P 1'
#
loop_
_entity.id
_entity.type
_entity.pdbx_description
1 polymer ?
#
loop_
_entity_poly.entity_id
_entity_poly.type
_entity_poly.pdbx_seq_one_letter_code
_entity_poly.pdbx_strand_id
1 'polypeptide(L)' 'DQGLPTLKQLSFGRAVNVTLGLPIIRTSVDHGTALSLAGSGKASADSLNYATRVARDIALRRVAKYG' A
#
# COMPACT_ATOMS: atom_id res chain seq x y z
N ASP A 1 -8.04 12.54 -10.45
CA ASP A 1 -9.35 11.89 -10.26
C ASP A 1 -9.84 11.00 -11.41
N GLN A 2 -9.13 10.88 -12.54
CA GLN A 2 -9.62 10.05 -13.66
C GLN A 2 -9.30 8.54 -13.52
N GLY A 3 -8.21 8.14 -12.86
CA GLY A 3 -7.81 6.72 -12.73
C GLY A 3 -8.02 6.11 -11.33
N LEU A 4 -7.99 6.94 -10.29
CA LEU A 4 -8.06 6.48 -8.90
C LEU A 4 -9.42 5.89 -8.50
N PRO A 5 -10.58 6.43 -8.95
CA PRO A 5 -11.88 5.83 -8.65
C PRO A 5 -12.01 4.39 -9.20
N THR A 6 -11.61 4.17 -10.45
CA THR A 6 -11.65 2.85 -11.10
C THR A 6 -10.77 1.84 -10.38
N LEU A 7 -9.56 2.23 -10.00
CA LEU A 7 -8.62 1.37 -9.28
C LEU A 7 -9.14 0.98 -7.90
N LYS A 8 -9.73 1.94 -7.16
CA LYS A 8 -10.32 1.69 -5.84
C LYS A 8 -11.52 0.76 -5.90
N GLN A 9 -12.38 0.92 -6.92
CA GLN A 9 -13.55 0.07 -7.11
C GLN A 9 -13.16 -1.40 -7.39
N LEU A 10 -12.08 -1.63 -8.15
CA LEU A 10 -11.60 -2.98 -8.46
C LEU A 10 -10.77 -3.63 -7.34
N SER A 11 -10.25 -2.83 -6.41
CA SER A 11 -9.17 -3.26 -5.51
C SER A 11 -9.46 -2.99 -4.03
N PHE A 12 -10.72 -2.84 -3.62
CA PHE A 12 -11.10 -2.50 -2.24
C PHE A 12 -10.34 -3.37 -1.22
N GLY A 13 -9.50 -2.73 -0.40
CA GLY A 13 -8.66 -3.37 0.62
C GLY A 13 -7.34 -4.00 0.14
N ARG A 14 -7.09 -4.09 -1.18
CA ARG A 14 -5.86 -4.64 -1.79
C ARG A 14 -5.18 -3.69 -2.80
N ALA A 15 -5.50 -2.40 -2.75
CA ALA A 15 -4.71 -1.37 -3.42
C ALA A 15 -3.49 -0.98 -2.57
N VAL A 16 -2.39 -0.65 -3.25
CA VAL A 16 -1.15 -0.13 -2.63
C VAL A 16 -0.69 1.10 -3.40
N ASN A 17 -0.29 2.13 -2.68
CA ASN A 17 0.37 3.29 -3.25
C ASN A 17 1.88 3.02 -3.30
N VAL A 18 2.46 2.97 -4.50
CA VAL A 18 3.92 2.83 -4.70
C VAL A 18 4.47 4.16 -5.21
N THR A 19 5.54 4.67 -4.58
CA THR A 19 6.22 5.88 -5.06
C THR A 19 7.46 5.50 -5.86
N LEU A 20 7.43 5.85 -7.14
CA LEU A 20 8.54 5.65 -8.06
C LEU A 20 9.50 6.86 -8.01
N GLY A 21 10.77 6.65 -8.34
CA GLY A 21 11.79 7.70 -8.44
C GLY A 21 12.56 8.00 -7.15
N LEU A 22 12.18 7.41 -6.01
CA LEU A 22 12.95 7.52 -4.76
C LEU A 22 14.16 6.56 -4.76
N PRO A 23 15.25 6.88 -4.02
CA PRO A 23 16.39 5.97 -3.87
C PRO A 23 16.08 4.75 -2.97
N ILE A 24 14.93 4.76 -2.30
CA ILE A 24 14.44 3.71 -1.41
C ILE A 24 13.10 3.15 -1.89
N ILE A 25 12.76 1.94 -1.43
CA ILE A 25 11.44 1.35 -1.66
C ILE A 25 10.44 2.07 -0.74
N ARG A 26 9.38 2.65 -1.33
CA ARG A 26 8.31 3.31 -0.58
C ARG A 26 6.93 2.84 -1.05
N THR A 27 6.22 2.17 -0.15
CA THR A 27 4.81 1.80 -0.29
C THR A 27 3.97 2.50 0.77
N SER A 28 2.67 2.66 0.54
CA SER A 28 1.73 3.25 1.49
C SER A 28 0.35 2.61 1.35
N VAL A 29 -0.45 2.72 2.42
CA VAL A 29 -1.88 2.39 2.42
C VAL A 29 -2.66 3.22 1.40
N ASP A 30 -3.84 2.73 1.00
CA ASP A 30 -4.75 3.39 0.06
C ASP A 30 -5.96 4.08 0.73
N HIS A 31 -5.94 4.20 2.06
CA HIS A 31 -6.95 4.94 2.83
C HIS A 31 -6.34 6.17 3.51
N GLY A 32 -7.23 7.09 3.92
CA GLY A 32 -6.86 8.23 4.76
C GLY A 32 -6.80 7.86 6.24
N THR A 33 -6.78 8.87 7.11
CA THR A 33 -6.61 8.70 8.56
C THR A 33 -7.79 8.04 9.26
N ALA A 34 -9.00 8.12 8.69
CA ALA A 34 -10.23 7.58 9.29
C ALA A 34 -10.37 7.92 10.79
N LEU A 35 -10.24 9.22 11.15
CA LEU A 35 -10.18 9.67 12.55
C LEU A 35 -11.36 9.20 13.42
N SER A 36 -12.55 9.03 12.84
CA SER A 36 -13.72 8.49 13.53
C SER A 36 -13.56 7.03 14.00
N LEU A 37 -12.60 6.28 13.45
CA LEU A 37 -12.27 4.91 13.84
C LEU A 37 -11.08 4.84 14.81
N ALA A 38 -10.40 5.96 15.09
CA ALA A 38 -9.24 5.97 15.98
C ALA A 38 -9.64 5.48 17.39
N GLY A 39 -8.86 4.55 17.95
CA GLY A 39 -9.14 3.95 19.27
C GLY A 39 -10.34 3.01 19.34
N SER A 40 -11.11 2.84 18.26
CA SER A 40 -12.33 2.03 18.26
C SER A 40 -12.10 0.51 18.13
N GLY A 41 -10.91 0.10 17.69
CA GLY A 41 -10.62 -1.31 17.34
C GLY A 41 -11.27 -1.79 16.03
N LYS A 42 -11.97 -0.92 15.29
CA LYS A 42 -12.73 -1.29 14.07
C LYS A 42 -11.99 -1.04 12.75
N ALA A 43 -10.79 -0.45 12.79
CA ALA A 43 -10.01 -0.21 11.58
C ALA A 43 -9.42 -1.54 11.04
N SER A 44 -9.53 -1.77 9.73
CA SER A 44 -8.87 -2.91 9.08
C SER A 44 -7.39 -2.63 8.85
N ALA A 45 -6.54 -3.63 9.13
CA ALA A 45 -5.11 -3.60 8.84
C ALA A 45 -4.76 -4.12 7.43
N ASP A 46 -5.73 -4.53 6.62
CA ASP A 46 -5.49 -5.27 5.36
C ASP A 46 -4.67 -4.47 4.35
N SER A 47 -4.97 -3.18 4.18
CA SER A 47 -4.22 -2.32 3.26
C SER A 47 -2.76 -2.16 3.70
N LEU A 48 -2.50 -2.03 5.00
CA LEU A 48 -1.15 -1.95 5.53
C LEU A 48 -0.40 -3.28 5.33
N ASN A 49 -1.03 -4.39 5.67
CA ASN A 49 -0.46 -5.73 5.48
C ASN A 49 -0.14 -5.99 4.00
N TYR A 50 -1.02 -5.56 3.09
CA TYR A 50 -0.78 -5.67 1.65
C TYR A 50 0.37 -4.76 1.20
N ALA A 51 0.41 -3.50 1.63
CA ALA A 51 1.50 -2.58 1.30
C ALA A 51 2.86 -3.12 1.75
N THR A 52 2.96 -3.65 2.98
CA THR A 52 4.18 -4.26 3.52
C THR A 52 4.61 -5.49 2.71
N ARG A 53 3.67 -6.35 2.31
CA ARG A 53 3.97 -7.51 1.44
C ARG A 53 4.54 -7.07 0.09
N VAL A 54 3.95 -6.04 -0.53
CA VAL A 54 4.45 -5.51 -1.81
C VAL A 54 5.86 -4.93 -1.66
N ALA A 55 6.14 -4.18 -0.58
CA ALA A 55 7.49 -3.67 -0.33
C ALA A 55 8.51 -4.80 -0.18
N ARG A 56 8.18 -5.84 0.59
CA ARG A 56 9.02 -7.04 0.76
C ARG A 56 9.29 -7.72 -0.58
N ASP A 57 8.26 -7.92 -1.41
CA ASP A 57 8.41 -8.60 -2.69
C ASP A 57 9.29 -7.80 -3.66
N ILE A 58 9.21 -6.46 -3.65
CA ILE A 58 10.13 -5.59 -4.41
C ILE A 58 11.56 -5.73 -3.87
N ALA A 59 11.75 -5.74 -2.55
CA ALA A 59 13.06 -5.87 -1.92
C ALA A 59 13.73 -7.20 -2.29
N LEU A 60 13.01 -8.32 -2.20
CA LEU A 60 13.51 -9.64 -2.58
C LEU A 60 13.92 -9.69 -4.06
N ARG A 61 13.14 -9.09 -4.96
CA ARG A 61 13.50 -8.98 -6.38
C ARG A 61 14.73 -8.12 -6.63
N ARG A 62 14.92 -7.05 -5.83
CA ARG A 62 16.12 -6.19 -5.93
C ARG A 62 17.37 -6.93 -5.49
N VAL A 63 17.30 -7.70 -4.40
CA VAL A 63 18.41 -8.56 -3.96
C VAL A 63 18.74 -9.59 -5.02
N ALA A 64 17.76 -10.34 -5.52
CA ALA A 64 18.00 -11.37 -6.54
C ALA A 64 18.57 -10.84 -7.87
N LYS A 65 18.36 -9.55 -8.18
CA LYS A 65 18.85 -8.91 -9.41
C LYS A 65 20.25 -8.32 -9.27
N TYR A 66 20.67 -7.92 -8.08
CA TYR A 66 21.88 -7.13 -7.85
C TYR A 66 22.83 -7.69 -6.79
N GLY A 67 22.46 -8.76 -6.08
CA GLY A 67 23.33 -9.54 -5.20
C GLY A 67 23.88 -10.75 -5.92
#